data_AF-A9G930-F1
#
_entry.id   AF-A9G930-F1
#
_cell.length_a   1.000
_cell.length_b   1.000
_cell.length_c   1.000
_cell.angle_alpha   90.00
_cell.angle_beta   90.00
_cell.angle_gamma   90.00
#
_symmetry.space_group_name_H-M   'P 1'
#
loop_
_entity.id
_entity.type
_entity.pdbx_description
1 polymer ?
#
loop_
_entity_poly.entity_id
_entity_poly.type
_entity_poly.pdbx_seq_one_letter_code
_entity_poly.pdbx_strand_id
1 'polypeptide(L)'
;MLRVALIASLVVSGWAEAREGWSRDVRVVRRRARVAIAGLIAMGAVAAFTALTGAWHIVLLGSTDVAASTWRLANTLREVGGLLELGLGLLAGVVFLRWLARAVALAGELDPVRGFSWTPSEAVLGFFIPVVNLVQPYRVLRDLHDGLAPEAVLEPAPRPLLDGGGGYRRVEMAHAPRAGAVHHAALGAWWGCYVASRGLGWLASTMPDLTVAEFIRSRYVFIASDAASIAAAWLAVRMIRAIDSRVAERHRRLAYASEEELDQLLVERDIQLRRDMAKIADFDDPA
;
A
#
# COMPACT_ATOMS: atom_id res chain seq x y z
N MET A 1 -12.25 -6.71 -22.47
CA MET A 1 -13.17 -7.86 -22.26
C MET A 1 -13.64 -8.01 -20.82
N LEU A 2 -12.77 -8.04 -19.79
CA LEU A 2 -13.19 -8.17 -18.38
C LEU A 2 -14.21 -7.10 -17.90
N ARG A 3 -14.12 -5.88 -18.44
CA ARG A 3 -14.97 -4.74 -18.07
C ARG A 3 -16.42 -4.82 -18.58
N VAL A 4 -16.66 -5.50 -19.71
CA VAL A 4 -18.02 -5.69 -20.28
C VAL A 4 -18.74 -6.82 -19.53
N ALA A 5 -18.00 -7.85 -19.13
CA ALA A 5 -18.52 -8.95 -18.34
C ALA A 5 -19.05 -8.50 -16.97
N LEU A 6 -18.44 -7.49 -16.35
CA LEU A 6 -18.85 -6.96 -15.04
C LEU A 6 -20.17 -6.18 -15.11
N ILE A 7 -20.40 -5.44 -16.21
CA ILE A 7 -21.69 -4.75 -16.43
C ILE A 7 -22.78 -5.78 -16.73
N ALA A 8 -22.48 -6.77 -17.59
CA ALA A 8 -23.43 -7.84 -17.89
C ALA A 8 -23.75 -8.68 -16.64
N SER A 9 -22.77 -8.95 -15.76
CA SER A 9 -23.03 -9.66 -14.51
C SER A 9 -23.89 -8.83 -13.57
N LEU A 10 -23.62 -7.52 -13.41
CA LEU A 10 -24.41 -6.65 -12.53
C LEU A 10 -25.88 -6.55 -12.93
N VAL A 11 -26.16 -6.48 -14.24
CA VAL A 11 -27.53 -6.46 -14.78
C VAL A 11 -28.26 -7.79 -14.54
N VAL A 12 -27.53 -8.91 -14.49
CA VAL A 12 -28.10 -10.26 -14.35
C VAL A 12 -28.19 -10.70 -12.87
N SER A 13 -27.20 -10.37 -12.05
CA SER A 13 -27.08 -10.78 -10.64
C SER A 13 -27.76 -9.82 -9.65
N GLY A 14 -28.00 -8.58 -10.08
CA GLY A 14 -28.52 -7.51 -9.23
C GLY A 14 -27.49 -6.94 -8.24
N TRP A 15 -27.82 -5.78 -7.66
CA TRP A 15 -26.95 -5.05 -6.73
C TRP A 15 -26.72 -5.78 -5.41
N ALA A 16 -27.62 -6.66 -4.99
CA ALA A 16 -27.47 -7.44 -3.76
C ALA A 16 -26.26 -8.39 -3.82
N GLU A 17 -26.13 -9.17 -4.90
CA GLU A 17 -25.02 -10.11 -5.07
C GLU A 17 -23.67 -9.36 -5.18
N ALA A 18 -23.66 -8.24 -5.90
CA ALA A 18 -22.48 -7.38 -6.03
C ALA A 18 -22.00 -6.84 -4.67
N ARG A 19 -22.92 -6.35 -3.83
CA ARG A 19 -22.61 -5.87 -2.47
C ARG A 19 -22.04 -6.98 -1.59
N GLU A 20 -22.53 -8.21 -1.71
CA GLU A 20 -21.99 -9.36 -0.97
C GLU A 20 -20.55 -9.68 -1.43
N GLY A 21 -20.33 -9.70 -2.75
CA GLY A 21 -19.01 -9.88 -3.36
C GLY A 21 -18.01 -8.84 -2.87
N TRP A 22 -18.35 -7.55 -2.97
CA TRP A 22 -17.51 -6.46 -2.47
C TRP A 22 -17.22 -6.60 -0.97
N SER A 23 -18.22 -6.96 -0.16
CA SER A 23 -18.05 -7.13 1.28
C SER A 23 -17.05 -8.23 1.61
N ARG A 24 -17.08 -9.34 0.87
CA ARG A 24 -16.11 -10.44 0.98
C ARG A 24 -14.71 -9.96 0.62
N ASP A 25 -14.58 -9.22 -0.48
CA ASP A 25 -13.30 -8.77 -0.99
C ASP A 25 -12.64 -7.68 -0.16
N VAL A 26 -13.44 -6.74 0.36
CA VAL A 26 -13.00 -5.75 1.34
C VAL A 26 -12.44 -6.45 2.58
N ARG A 27 -13.13 -7.45 3.15
CA ARG A 27 -12.60 -8.20 4.30
C ARG A 27 -11.24 -8.86 4.00
N VAL A 28 -11.08 -9.42 2.80
CA VAL A 28 -9.82 -10.03 2.36
C VAL A 28 -8.70 -8.98 2.22
N VAL A 29 -8.97 -7.86 1.55
CA VAL A 29 -8.00 -6.76 1.39
C VAL A 29 -7.57 -6.22 2.75
N ARG A 30 -8.51 -5.94 3.65
CA ARG A 30 -8.22 -5.43 4.99
C ARG A 30 -7.44 -6.43 5.85
N ARG A 31 -7.72 -7.72 5.75
CA ARG A 31 -6.91 -8.76 6.40
C ARG A 31 -5.48 -8.74 5.87
N ARG A 32 -5.29 -8.68 4.55
CA ARG A 32 -3.95 -8.62 3.93
C ARG A 32 -3.22 -7.32 4.29
N ALA A 33 -3.92 -6.20 4.38
CA ALA A 33 -3.37 -4.92 4.82
C ALA A 33 -2.75 -5.03 6.22
N ARG A 34 -3.47 -5.66 7.15
CA ARG A 34 -2.96 -5.91 8.52
C ARG A 34 -1.72 -6.81 8.53
N VAL A 35 -1.69 -7.86 7.72
CA VAL A 35 -0.50 -8.73 7.60
C VAL A 35 0.68 -7.97 6.98
N ALA A 36 0.44 -7.14 5.95
CA ALA A 36 1.47 -6.28 5.36
C ALA A 36 2.03 -5.28 6.37
N ILE A 37 1.16 -4.62 7.15
CA ILE A 37 1.55 -3.72 8.24
C ILE A 37 2.41 -4.45 9.28
N ALA A 38 1.99 -5.64 9.71
CA ALA A 38 2.76 -6.43 10.67
C ALA A 38 4.15 -6.80 10.13
N GLY A 39 4.24 -7.18 8.86
CA GLY A 39 5.50 -7.46 8.17
C GLY A 39 6.43 -6.23 8.12
N LEU A 40 5.88 -5.06 7.78
CA LEU A 40 6.64 -3.80 7.74
C LEU A 40 7.12 -3.37 9.13
N ILE A 41 6.30 -3.54 10.17
CA ILE A 41 6.71 -3.26 11.55
C ILE A 41 7.84 -4.21 11.98
N ALA A 42 7.72 -5.51 11.68
CA ALA A 42 8.77 -6.48 11.96
C ALA A 42 10.07 -6.14 11.24
N MET A 43 10.01 -5.73 9.97
CA MET A 43 11.18 -5.23 9.24
C MET A 43 11.80 -4.01 9.90
N GLY A 44 10.99 -3.01 10.30
CA GLY A 44 11.49 -1.82 10.99
C GLY A 44 12.17 -2.16 12.32
N ALA A 45 11.66 -3.15 13.06
CA ALA A 45 12.27 -3.63 14.29
C ALA A 45 13.62 -4.32 14.05
N VAL A 46 13.73 -5.11 12.98
CA VAL A 46 14.99 -5.76 12.58
C VAL A 46 16.02 -4.72 12.15
N ALA A 47 15.62 -3.71 11.36
CA ALA A 47 16.50 -2.60 10.97
C ALA A 47 16.98 -1.78 12.19
N ALA A 48 16.13 -1.59 13.20
CA ALA A 48 16.55 -0.95 14.45
C ALA A 48 17.57 -1.82 15.21
N PHE A 49 17.34 -3.13 15.26
CA PHE A 49 18.28 -4.08 15.86
C PHE A 49 19.64 -4.12 15.16
N THR A 50 19.67 -4.13 13.81
CA THR A 50 20.91 -4.10 13.03
C THR A 50 21.66 -2.79 13.22
N ALA A 51 20.95 -1.65 13.25
CA ALA A 51 21.54 -0.34 13.49
C ALA A 51 22.19 -0.25 14.88
N LEU A 52 21.50 -0.75 15.92
CA LEU A 52 22.03 -0.79 17.28
C LEU A 52 23.26 -1.70 17.39
N THR A 53 23.22 -2.86 16.74
CA THR A 53 24.38 -3.78 16.69
C THR A 53 25.56 -3.14 15.95
N GLY A 54 25.29 -2.44 14.84
CA GLY A 54 26.31 -1.68 14.10
C GLY A 54 26.92 -0.54 14.93
N ALA A 55 26.11 0.20 15.68
CA ALA A 55 26.60 1.23 16.59
C ALA A 55 27.45 0.63 17.71
N TRP A 56 27.04 -0.52 18.25
CA TRP A 56 27.84 -1.23 19.25
C TRP A 56 29.19 -1.69 18.70
N HIS A 57 29.25 -2.19 17.45
CA HIS A 57 30.52 -2.51 16.78
C HIS A 57 31.47 -1.32 16.71
N ILE A 58 30.97 -0.12 16.43
CA ILE A 58 31.80 1.11 16.40
C ILE A 58 32.38 1.39 17.79
N VAL A 59 31.58 1.25 18.85
CA VAL A 59 32.06 1.44 20.23
C VAL A 59 33.13 0.42 20.61
N LEU A 60 32.95 -0.86 20.22
CA LEU A 60 33.94 -1.91 20.48
C LEU A 60 35.27 -1.63 19.75
N LEU A 61 35.25 -1.08 18.53
CA LEU A 61 36.48 -0.71 17.82
C LEU A 61 37.27 0.40 18.50
N GLY A 62 36.61 1.30 19.23
CA GLY A 62 37.27 2.37 19.99
C GLY A 62 37.89 1.89 21.31
N SER A 63 37.64 0.64 21.71
CA SER A 63 38.05 0.09 22.99
C SER A 63 39.33 -0.73 22.84
N THR A 64 40.33 -0.49 23.69
CA THR A 64 41.65 -1.15 23.61
C THR A 64 41.67 -2.55 24.21
N ASP A 65 40.71 -2.87 25.08
CA ASP A 65 40.63 -4.16 25.78
C ASP A 65 39.21 -4.72 25.68
N VAL A 66 38.96 -5.47 24.61
CA VAL A 66 37.67 -6.13 24.36
C VAL A 66 37.89 -7.63 24.31
N ALA A 67 37.23 -8.36 25.20
CA ALA A 67 37.27 -9.81 25.21
C ALA A 67 36.87 -10.40 23.83
N ALA A 68 37.59 -11.42 23.37
CA ALA A 68 37.31 -12.08 22.09
C ALA A 68 35.88 -12.66 21.98
N SER A 69 35.28 -13.05 23.11
CA SER A 69 33.89 -13.50 23.19
C SER A 69 32.90 -12.38 22.84
N THR A 70 33.15 -11.15 23.28
CA THR A 70 32.33 -9.97 22.97
C THR A 70 32.38 -9.65 21.48
N TRP A 71 33.57 -9.69 20.88
CA TRP A 71 33.75 -9.53 19.43
C TRP A 71 32.98 -10.59 18.63
N ARG A 72 33.10 -11.86 19.04
CA ARG A 72 32.38 -12.97 18.41
C ARG A 72 30.87 -12.77 18.50
N LEU A 73 30.34 -12.41 19.67
CA LEU A 73 28.93 -12.16 19.87
C LEU A 73 28.43 -11.04 18.96
N ALA A 74 29.13 -9.90 18.90
CA ALA A 74 28.73 -8.78 18.06
C ALA A 74 28.71 -9.15 16.56
N ASN A 75 29.70 -9.93 16.09
CA ASN A 75 29.73 -10.45 14.72
C ASN A 75 28.56 -11.39 14.44
N THR A 76 28.31 -12.36 15.32
CA THR A 76 27.19 -13.29 15.18
C THR A 76 25.84 -12.58 15.17
N LEU A 77 25.62 -11.60 16.07
CA LEU A 77 24.38 -10.82 16.09
C LEU A 77 24.18 -10.03 14.80
N ARG A 78 25.25 -9.47 14.23
CA ARG A 78 25.20 -8.76 12.95
C ARG A 78 24.86 -9.69 11.79
N GLU A 79 25.49 -10.87 11.72
CA GLU A 79 25.20 -11.87 10.68
C GLU A 79 23.76 -12.36 10.76
N VAL A 80 23.29 -12.69 11.97
CA VAL A 80 21.90 -13.08 12.21
C VAL A 80 20.95 -11.94 11.85
N GLY A 81 21.27 -10.70 12.22
CA GLY A 81 20.50 -9.51 11.86
C GLY A 81 20.35 -9.35 10.35
N GLY A 82 21.44 -9.47 9.59
CA GLY A 82 21.42 -9.39 8.13
C GLY A 82 20.61 -10.51 7.48
N LEU A 83 20.72 -11.74 7.97
CA LEU A 83 19.92 -12.88 7.49
C LEU A 83 18.43 -12.69 7.78
N LEU A 84 18.09 -12.21 8.98
CA LEU A 84 16.70 -11.89 9.35
C LEU A 84 16.15 -10.77 8.48
N GLU A 85 16.92 -9.72 8.23
CA GLU A 85 16.50 -8.60 7.39
C GLU A 85 16.23 -9.06 5.95
N LEU A 86 17.10 -9.90 5.39
CA LEU A 86 16.89 -10.49 4.07
C LEU A 86 15.63 -11.35 4.03
N GLY A 87 15.49 -12.31 4.96
CA GLY A 87 14.37 -13.24 4.99
C GLY A 87 13.03 -12.55 5.23
N LEU A 88 12.94 -11.70 6.26
CA LEU A 88 11.73 -10.93 6.58
C LEU A 88 11.45 -9.87 5.52
N GLY A 89 12.49 -9.28 4.93
CA GLY A 89 12.36 -8.33 3.83
C GLY A 89 11.67 -8.94 2.61
N LEU A 90 12.08 -10.15 2.21
CA LEU A 90 11.44 -10.88 1.11
C LEU A 90 9.98 -11.23 1.44
N LEU A 91 9.73 -11.77 2.64
CA LEU A 91 8.37 -12.13 3.07
C LEU A 91 7.44 -10.91 3.11
N ALA A 92 7.88 -9.81 3.74
CA ALA A 92 7.12 -8.59 3.82
C ALA A 92 6.88 -7.97 2.44
N GLY A 93 7.88 -8.00 1.55
CA GLY A 93 7.74 -7.58 0.16
C GLY A 93 6.66 -8.37 -0.58
N VAL A 94 6.69 -9.70 -0.50
CA VAL A 94 5.66 -10.56 -1.13
C VAL A 94 4.27 -10.27 -0.56
N VAL A 95 4.13 -10.17 0.76
CA VAL A 95 2.85 -9.86 1.40
C VAL A 95 2.34 -8.48 0.97
N PHE A 96 3.22 -7.47 0.92
CA PHE A 96 2.90 -6.12 0.47
C PHE A 96 2.42 -6.11 -0.98
N LEU A 97 3.12 -6.77 -1.90
CA LEU A 97 2.73 -6.87 -3.31
C LEU A 97 1.40 -7.61 -3.49
N ARG A 98 1.17 -8.70 -2.74
CA ARG A 98 -0.11 -9.44 -2.77
C ARG A 98 -1.28 -8.64 -2.20
N TRP A 99 -1.01 -7.77 -1.23
CA TRP A 99 -1.99 -6.80 -0.75
C TRP A 99 -2.26 -5.74 -1.84
N LEU A 100 -1.21 -5.13 -2.39
CA LEU A 100 -1.31 -4.08 -3.40
C LEU A 100 -2.09 -4.54 -4.63
N ALA A 101 -1.76 -5.71 -5.19
CA ALA A 101 -2.46 -6.28 -6.33
C ALA A 101 -3.98 -6.41 -6.07
N ARG A 102 -4.35 -6.87 -4.86
CA ARG A 102 -5.77 -7.04 -4.52
C ARG A 102 -6.44 -5.70 -4.23
N ALA A 103 -5.74 -4.76 -3.62
CA ALA A 103 -6.25 -3.40 -3.38
C ALA A 103 -6.52 -2.67 -4.71
N VAL A 104 -5.62 -2.81 -5.69
CA VAL A 104 -5.79 -2.29 -7.06
C VAL A 104 -6.97 -2.94 -7.76
N ALA A 105 -7.11 -4.26 -7.69
CA ALA A 105 -8.27 -4.97 -8.25
C ALA A 105 -9.58 -4.45 -7.63
N LEU A 106 -9.64 -4.38 -6.30
CA LEU A 106 -10.81 -3.91 -5.56
C LEU A 106 -11.12 -2.44 -5.86
N ALA A 107 -10.12 -1.57 -6.00
CA ALA A 107 -10.36 -0.18 -6.37
C ALA A 107 -11.04 -0.05 -7.74
N GLY A 108 -10.68 -0.90 -8.70
CA GLY A 108 -11.35 -0.97 -9.99
C GLY A 108 -12.80 -1.48 -9.90
N GLU A 109 -13.10 -2.36 -8.95
CA GLU A 109 -14.45 -2.87 -8.70
C GLU A 109 -15.32 -1.84 -7.94
N LEU A 110 -14.73 -1.08 -7.01
CA LEU A 110 -15.39 -0.04 -6.21
C LEU A 110 -15.55 1.31 -6.94
N ASP A 111 -14.96 1.47 -8.12
CA ASP A 111 -15.17 2.63 -8.99
C ASP A 111 -15.80 2.21 -10.32
N PRO A 112 -17.14 1.99 -10.35
CA PRO A 112 -17.80 1.58 -11.58
C PRO A 112 -17.67 2.64 -12.66
N VAL A 113 -17.66 3.93 -12.31
CA VAL A 113 -17.75 5.03 -13.28
C VAL A 113 -16.43 5.26 -14.01
N ARG A 114 -15.34 5.50 -13.26
CA ARG A 114 -14.04 5.82 -13.84
C ARG A 114 -13.20 4.57 -14.09
N GLY A 115 -13.50 3.49 -13.37
CA GLY A 115 -12.58 2.37 -13.24
C GLY A 115 -11.28 2.80 -12.57
N PHE A 116 -10.30 1.91 -12.62
CA PHE A 116 -8.95 2.21 -12.16
C PHE A 116 -7.97 2.11 -13.33
N SER A 117 -7.03 3.06 -13.40
CA SER A 117 -6.06 3.17 -14.50
C SER A 117 -5.05 2.02 -14.53
N TRP A 118 -4.78 1.42 -13.37
CA TRP A 118 -3.79 0.36 -13.23
C TRP A 118 -4.44 -1.02 -13.17
N THR A 119 -3.83 -1.99 -13.84
CA THR A 119 -4.14 -3.40 -13.60
C THR A 119 -3.36 -3.95 -12.39
N PRO A 120 -3.86 -5.00 -11.72
CA PRO A 120 -3.14 -5.65 -10.62
C PRO A 120 -1.74 -6.15 -11.01
N SER A 121 -1.57 -6.63 -12.24
CA SER A 121 -0.29 -7.08 -12.76
C SER A 121 0.68 -5.92 -12.99
N GLU A 122 0.24 -4.83 -13.62
CA GLU A 122 1.07 -3.64 -13.82
C GLU A 122 1.53 -3.03 -12.49
N ALA A 123 0.63 -2.97 -11.52
CA ALA A 123 0.94 -2.46 -10.17
C ALA A 123 2.11 -3.22 -9.52
N VAL A 124 2.23 -4.53 -9.78
CA VAL A 124 3.27 -5.39 -9.19
C VAL A 124 4.53 -5.44 -10.05
N LEU A 125 4.39 -5.52 -11.39
CA LEU A 125 5.52 -5.63 -12.31
C LEU A 125 6.48 -4.44 -12.20
N GLY A 126 5.96 -3.26 -11.87
CA GLY A 126 6.77 -2.06 -11.66
C GLY A 126 7.88 -2.23 -10.62
N PHE A 127 7.74 -3.14 -9.64
CA PHE A 127 8.75 -3.38 -8.61
C PHE A 127 9.95 -4.21 -9.07
N PHE A 128 9.81 -4.95 -10.16
CA PHE A 128 10.83 -5.89 -10.63
C PHE A 128 11.73 -5.31 -11.74
N ILE A 129 11.28 -4.25 -12.41
CA ILE A 129 12.02 -3.61 -13.50
C ILE A 129 12.76 -2.40 -12.90
N PRO A 130 14.11 -2.37 -12.84
CA PRO A 130 14.85 -1.36 -12.06
C PRO A 130 14.52 0.10 -12.39
N VAL A 131 14.46 0.45 -13.69
CA VAL A 131 14.17 1.82 -14.14
C VAL A 131 12.73 2.21 -13.81
N VAL A 132 11.79 1.29 -14.00
CA VAL A 132 10.36 1.51 -13.72
C VAL A 132 10.10 1.57 -12.22
N ASN A 133 10.83 0.77 -11.43
CA ASN A 133 10.74 0.72 -9.98
C ASN A 133 10.99 2.09 -9.37
N LEU A 134 11.84 2.93 -9.96
CA LEU A 134 12.09 4.28 -9.43
C LEU A 134 10.87 5.20 -9.40
N VAL A 135 9.83 4.94 -10.21
CA VAL A 135 8.72 5.89 -10.40
C VAL A 135 7.34 5.23 -10.27
N GLN A 136 7.16 4.04 -10.81
CA GLN A 136 5.85 3.39 -10.92
C GLN A 136 5.23 3.02 -9.56
N PRO A 137 5.95 2.44 -8.58
CA PRO A 137 5.40 2.19 -7.24
C PRO A 137 4.77 3.42 -6.59
N TYR A 138 5.46 4.56 -6.66
CA TYR A 138 4.94 5.83 -6.17
C TYR A 138 3.66 6.24 -6.90
N ARG A 139 3.66 6.20 -8.24
CA ARG A 139 2.48 6.55 -9.05
C ARG A 139 1.28 5.67 -8.73
N VAL A 140 1.47 4.35 -8.70
CA VAL A 140 0.41 3.37 -8.42
C VAL A 140 -0.23 3.64 -7.06
N LEU A 141 0.57 3.85 -6.00
CA LEU A 141 0.04 4.06 -4.65
C LEU A 141 -0.60 5.43 -4.47
N ARG A 142 -0.07 6.48 -5.11
CA ARG A 142 -0.70 7.80 -5.15
C ARG A 142 -2.05 7.73 -5.85
N ASP A 143 -2.08 7.15 -7.05
CA ASP A 143 -3.30 7.04 -7.84
C ASP A 143 -4.31 6.13 -7.14
N LEU A 144 -3.86 5.08 -6.44
CA LEU A 144 -4.72 4.21 -5.62
C LEU A 144 -5.30 4.97 -4.43
N HIS A 145 -4.47 5.75 -3.73
CA HIS A 145 -4.92 6.59 -2.62
C HIS A 145 -5.96 7.60 -3.09
N ASP A 146 -5.69 8.33 -4.17
CA ASP A 146 -6.54 9.39 -4.71
C ASP A 146 -7.81 8.82 -5.36
N GLY A 147 -7.68 7.72 -6.09
CA GLY A 147 -8.80 7.00 -6.69
C GLY A 147 -9.74 6.41 -5.63
N LEU A 148 -9.29 6.19 -4.40
CA LEU A 148 -10.15 5.76 -3.29
C LEU A 148 -10.66 6.94 -2.43
N ALA A 149 -10.42 8.18 -2.83
CA ALA A 149 -10.94 9.34 -2.10
C ALA A 149 -12.47 9.27 -1.99
N PRO A 150 -13.03 9.48 -0.79
CA PRO A 150 -14.47 9.33 -0.56
C PRO A 150 -15.30 10.38 -1.28
N GLU A 151 -14.70 11.53 -1.62
CA GLU A 151 -15.32 12.65 -2.33
C GLU A 151 -15.93 12.26 -3.68
N ALA A 152 -15.45 11.18 -4.30
CA ALA A 152 -15.96 10.68 -5.56
C ALA A 152 -17.33 9.98 -5.46
N VAL A 153 -17.77 9.60 -4.26
CA VAL A 153 -19.05 8.93 -4.03
C VAL A 153 -19.84 9.76 -3.01
N LEU A 154 -21.04 10.20 -3.38
CA LEU A 154 -21.92 10.96 -2.47
C LEU A 154 -22.15 10.19 -1.17
N GLU A 155 -22.23 10.94 -0.06
CA GLU A 155 -22.59 10.32 1.22
C GLU A 155 -24.05 9.87 1.16
N PRO A 156 -24.35 8.57 1.37
CA PRO A 156 -25.70 8.06 1.23
C PRO A 156 -26.60 8.67 2.30
N ALA A 157 -27.85 8.94 1.93
CA ALA A 157 -28.83 9.49 2.87
C ALA A 157 -28.99 8.55 4.09
N PRO A 158 -29.17 9.08 5.31
CA PRO A 158 -29.40 8.27 6.51
C PRO A 158 -30.64 7.41 6.31
N ARG A 159 -30.49 6.08 6.31
CA ARG A 159 -31.63 5.16 6.22
C ARG A 159 -32.00 4.63 7.60
N PRO A 160 -33.23 4.84 8.06
CA PRO A 160 -33.70 4.18 9.27
C PRO A 160 -33.84 2.68 8.99
N LEU A 161 -33.05 1.85 9.66
CA LEU A 161 -33.26 0.41 9.64
C LEU A 161 -34.50 0.11 10.50
N LEU A 162 -35.49 -0.57 9.91
CA LEU A 162 -36.65 -1.04 10.66
C LEU A 162 -36.21 -2.26 11.47
N ASP A 163 -35.98 -2.07 12.76
CA ASP A 163 -35.83 -3.18 13.69
C ASP A 163 -37.18 -3.90 13.70
N GLY A 164 -37.24 -5.16 13.27
CA GLY A 164 -38.48 -5.91 13.01
C GLY A 164 -39.42 -6.09 14.20
N GLY A 165 -39.15 -5.46 15.35
CA GLY A 165 -39.90 -5.52 16.59
C GLY A 165 -40.91 -4.39 16.82
N GLY A 166 -41.26 -3.58 15.80
CA GLY A 166 -42.36 -2.61 15.91
C GLY A 166 -42.16 -1.46 16.93
N GLY A 167 -40.97 -1.31 17.50
CA GLY A 167 -40.58 -0.25 18.43
C GLY A 167 -39.67 0.79 17.77
N TYR A 168 -39.59 1.98 18.40
CA TYR A 168 -38.88 3.17 17.89
C TYR A 168 -37.56 2.89 17.15
N ARG A 169 -37.44 3.52 15.97
CA ARG A 169 -36.32 3.44 15.01
C ARG A 169 -34.95 3.53 15.69
N ARG A 170 -34.16 2.45 15.60
CA ARG A 170 -32.71 2.54 15.72
C ARG A 170 -32.16 2.87 14.33
N VAL A 171 -31.81 4.13 14.10
CA VAL A 171 -31.02 4.52 12.92
C VAL A 171 -29.59 4.07 13.19
N GLU A 172 -29.30 2.80 12.96
CA GLU A 172 -27.95 2.27 13.10
C GLU A 172 -27.13 2.72 11.88
N MET A 173 -26.59 3.94 11.97
CA MET A 173 -25.60 4.42 11.02
C MET A 173 -24.34 3.60 11.27
N ALA A 174 -23.99 2.68 10.36
CA ALA A 174 -22.66 2.10 10.39
C ALA A 174 -21.64 3.22 10.16
N HIS A 175 -20.90 3.57 11.20
CA HIS A 175 -19.84 4.57 11.11
C HIS A 175 -18.59 3.84 10.60
N ALA A 176 -18.18 4.09 9.37
CA ALA A 176 -16.87 3.66 8.92
C ALA A 176 -15.79 4.54 9.59
N PRO A 177 -14.54 4.04 9.71
CA PRO A 177 -13.44 4.87 10.14
C PRO A 177 -13.36 6.10 9.24
N ARG A 178 -13.16 7.29 9.81
CA ARG A 178 -12.94 8.51 9.00
C ARG A 178 -11.85 8.23 7.98
N ALA A 179 -12.13 8.52 6.71
CA ALA A 179 -11.18 8.34 5.63
C ALA A 179 -9.89 9.10 5.94
N GLY A 180 -8.82 8.35 6.22
CA GLY A 180 -7.50 8.90 6.41
C GLY A 180 -7.00 9.48 5.09
N ALA A 181 -6.53 10.72 5.12
CA ALA A 181 -5.79 11.32 4.03
C ALA A 181 -4.30 11.34 4.38
N VAL A 182 -3.48 10.97 3.42
CA VAL A 182 -2.02 11.14 3.49
C VAL A 182 -1.64 12.12 2.39
N HIS A 183 -0.89 13.16 2.76
CA HIS A 183 -0.39 14.13 1.79
C HIS A 183 0.52 13.42 0.77
N HIS A 184 0.47 13.86 -0.50
CA HIS A 184 1.33 13.32 -1.55
C HIS A 184 2.82 13.44 -1.23
N ALA A 185 3.21 14.46 -0.47
CA ALA A 185 4.57 14.63 0.02
C ALA A 185 5.01 13.47 0.92
N ALA A 186 4.12 12.92 1.76
CA ALA A 186 4.44 11.76 2.59
C ALA A 186 4.57 10.47 1.78
N LEU A 187 3.80 10.31 0.69
CA LEU A 187 3.98 9.22 -0.27
C LEU A 187 5.33 9.33 -1.01
N GLY A 188 5.70 10.55 -1.40
CA GLY A 188 6.99 10.83 -2.03
C GLY A 188 8.16 10.57 -1.06
N ALA A 189 8.04 11.03 0.19
CA ALA A 189 9.02 10.80 1.24
C ALA A 189 9.18 9.31 1.56
N TRP A 190 8.08 8.56 1.65
CA TRP A 190 8.11 7.10 1.83
C TRP A 190 8.96 6.42 0.75
N TRP A 191 8.65 6.73 -0.51
CA TRP A 191 9.32 6.13 -1.65
C TRP A 191 10.79 6.56 -1.72
N GLY A 192 11.06 7.85 -1.48
CA GLY A 192 12.41 8.39 -1.41
C GLY A 192 13.25 7.72 -0.32
N CYS A 193 12.71 7.53 0.88
CA CYS A 193 13.39 6.80 1.96
C CYS A 193 13.68 5.34 1.60
N TYR A 194 12.75 4.65 0.93
CA TYR A 194 12.96 3.29 0.46
C TYR A 194 14.08 3.20 -0.59
N VAL A 195 14.08 4.08 -1.60
CA VAL A 195 15.14 4.09 -2.61
C VAL A 195 16.48 4.48 -1.99
N ALA A 196 16.49 5.47 -1.10
CA ALA A 196 17.69 5.90 -0.39
C ALA A 196 18.28 4.78 0.46
N SER A 197 17.47 4.02 1.22
CA SER A 197 17.98 2.91 2.01
C SER A 197 18.63 1.82 1.14
N ARG A 198 18.01 1.47 0.00
CA ARG A 198 18.59 0.50 -0.94
C ARG A 198 19.89 1.01 -1.56
N GLY A 199 19.94 2.28 -1.94
CA GLY A 199 21.14 2.90 -2.49
C GLY A 199 22.29 2.97 -1.47
N LEU A 200 21.99 3.37 -0.23
CA LEU A 200 22.97 3.43 0.86
C LEU A 200 23.47 2.05 1.26
N GLY A 201 22.58 1.06 1.37
CA GLY A 201 22.95 -0.32 1.68
C GLY A 201 23.84 -0.93 0.59
N TRP A 202 23.52 -0.70 -0.68
CA TRP A 202 24.38 -1.10 -1.79
C TRP A 202 25.74 -0.40 -1.73
N LEU A 203 25.75 0.93 -1.56
CA LEU A 203 26.99 1.70 -1.46
C LEU A 203 27.87 1.18 -0.32
N ALA A 204 27.30 0.98 0.87
CA ALA A 204 28.01 0.43 2.02
C ALA A 204 28.59 -0.96 1.74
N SER A 205 27.87 -1.83 1.02
CA SER A 205 28.35 -3.16 0.63
C SER A 205 29.50 -3.15 -0.37
N THR A 206 29.67 -2.04 -1.11
CA THR A 206 30.77 -1.87 -2.07
C THR A 206 31.98 -1.14 -1.49
N MET A 207 31.89 -0.59 -0.28
CA MET A 207 33.01 0.11 0.34
C MET A 207 34.11 -0.88 0.75
N PRO A 208 35.40 -0.53 0.58
CA PRO A 208 36.49 -1.30 1.17
C PRO A 208 36.36 -1.34 2.69
N ASP A 209 36.71 -2.47 3.31
CA ASP A 209 36.77 -2.63 4.76
C ASP A 209 38.20 -3.07 5.18
N LEU A 210 39.23 -2.53 4.52
CA LEU A 210 40.63 -2.95 4.71
C LEU A 210 41.28 -2.29 5.94
N THR A 211 40.82 -1.09 6.29
CA THR A 211 41.28 -0.34 7.46
C THR A 211 40.16 -0.14 8.48
N VAL A 212 40.52 0.10 9.74
CA VAL A 212 39.57 0.42 10.81
C VAL A 212 38.74 1.66 10.46
N ALA A 213 39.35 2.69 9.87
CA ALA A 213 38.66 3.92 9.48
C ALA A 213 37.63 3.68 8.37
N GLU A 214 37.98 2.86 7.37
CA GLU A 214 37.07 2.47 6.29
C GLU A 214 35.91 1.62 6.80
N PHE A 215 36.18 0.65 7.68
CA PHE A 215 35.14 -0.15 8.32
C PHE A 215 34.17 0.72 9.14
N ILE A 216 34.67 1.67 9.93
CA ILE A 216 33.82 2.61 10.69
C ILE A 216 32.95 3.43 9.74
N ARG A 217 33.52 3.92 8.63
CA ARG A 217 32.78 4.65 7.61
C ARG A 217 31.66 3.79 7.00
N SER A 218 31.98 2.58 6.57
CA SER A 218 31.01 1.60 6.05
C SER A 218 29.88 1.35 7.04
N ARG A 219 30.19 1.22 8.34
CA ARG A 219 29.20 1.08 9.42
C ARG A 219 28.26 2.27 9.56
N TYR A 220 28.77 3.51 9.49
CA TYR A 220 27.91 4.68 9.50
C TYR A 220 26.95 4.73 8.30
N VAL A 221 27.40 4.31 7.11
CA VAL A 221 26.52 4.23 5.93
C VAL A 221 25.44 3.15 6.11
N PHE A 222 25.78 1.98 6.68
CA PHE A 222 24.78 0.97 7.04
C PHE A 222 23.75 1.50 8.06
N ILE A 223 24.19 2.19 9.12
CA ILE A 223 23.28 2.78 10.11
C ILE A 223 22.35 3.82 9.47
N ALA A 224 22.87 4.64 8.55
CA ALA A 224 22.06 5.61 7.80
C ALA A 224 21.04 4.92 6.88
N SER A 225 21.43 3.81 6.23
CA SER A 225 20.53 2.95 5.47
C SER A 225 19.40 2.40 6.33
N ASP A 226 19.73 1.89 7.52
CA ASP A 226 18.76 1.32 8.47
C ASP A 226 17.78 2.39 8.96
N ALA A 227 18.27 3.59 9.28
CA ALA A 227 17.42 4.72 9.66
C ALA A 227 16.43 5.10 8.54
N ALA A 228 16.89 5.15 7.29
CA ALA A 228 16.03 5.39 6.14
C ALA A 228 15.01 4.25 5.93
N SER A 229 15.41 3.00 6.18
CA SER A 229 14.53 1.83 6.12
C SER A 229 13.43 1.87 7.18
N ILE A 230 13.76 2.26 8.42
CA ILE A 230 12.78 2.45 9.51
C ILE A 230 11.78 3.56 9.15
N ALA A 231 12.26 4.70 8.65
CA ALA A 231 11.40 5.79 8.21
C ALA A 231 10.48 5.37 7.06
N ALA A 232 11.01 4.63 6.08
CA ALA A 232 10.23 4.07 4.99
C ALA A 232 9.15 3.10 5.50
N ALA A 233 9.50 2.17 6.41
CA ALA A 233 8.53 1.24 6.99
C ALA A 233 7.40 1.96 7.73
N TRP A 234 7.73 2.98 8.53
CA TRP A 234 6.73 3.78 9.26
C TRP A 234 5.79 4.52 8.32
N LEU A 235 6.33 5.21 7.29
CA LEU A 235 5.51 5.91 6.31
C LEU A 235 4.65 4.95 5.47
N ALA A 236 5.18 3.77 5.11
CA ALA A 236 4.43 2.72 4.44
C ALA A 236 3.22 2.26 5.26
N VAL A 237 3.42 2.03 6.57
CA VAL A 237 2.33 1.66 7.50
C VAL A 237 1.24 2.74 7.52
N ARG A 238 1.61 4.02 7.59
CA ARG A 238 0.65 5.13 7.54
C ARG A 238 -0.14 5.15 6.23
N MET A 239 0.54 4.96 5.11
CA MET A 239 -0.07 4.90 3.78
C MET A 239 -1.05 3.73 3.67
N ILE A 240 -0.66 2.51 4.07
CA ILE A 240 -1.54 1.33 4.02
C ILE A 240 -2.78 1.56 4.89
N ARG A 241 -2.62 2.13 6.09
CA ARG A 241 -3.77 2.46 6.97
C ARG A 241 -4.70 3.49 6.35
N ALA A 242 -4.16 4.50 5.68
CA ALA A 242 -4.96 5.50 4.98
C ALA A 242 -5.75 4.88 3.82
N ILE A 243 -5.11 4.05 3.00
CA ILE A 243 -5.78 3.30 1.93
C ILE A 243 -6.84 2.36 2.52
N ASP A 244 -6.54 1.61 3.59
CA ASP A 244 -7.51 0.72 4.26
C ASP A 244 -8.75 1.47 4.73
N SER A 245 -8.57 2.64 5.35
CA SER A 245 -9.68 3.49 5.80
C SER A 245 -10.52 4.03 4.65
N ARG A 246 -9.88 4.39 3.53
CA ARG A 246 -10.56 4.85 2.32
C ARG A 246 -11.34 3.73 1.64
N VAL A 247 -10.78 2.52 1.55
CA VAL A 247 -11.49 1.32 1.08
C VAL A 247 -12.72 1.06 1.93
N ALA A 248 -12.58 1.09 3.27
CA ALA A 248 -13.69 0.86 4.19
C ALA A 248 -14.79 1.92 4.05
N GLU A 249 -14.41 3.20 3.94
CA GLU A 249 -15.35 4.30 3.75
C GLU A 249 -16.09 4.20 2.40
N ARG A 250 -15.36 3.92 1.31
CA ARG A 250 -15.96 3.79 -0.02
C ARG A 250 -16.89 2.58 -0.10
N HIS A 251 -16.48 1.44 0.46
CA HIS A 251 -17.34 0.27 0.58
C HIS A 251 -18.60 0.58 1.37
N ARG A 252 -18.50 1.29 2.51
CA ARG A 252 -19.67 1.75 3.26
C ARG A 252 -20.62 2.54 2.37
N ARG A 253 -20.14 3.58 1.67
CA ARG A 253 -21.01 4.43 0.84
C ARG A 253 -21.76 3.62 -0.22
N LEU A 254 -21.07 2.71 -0.91
CA LEU A 254 -21.70 1.85 -1.93
C LEU A 254 -22.65 0.80 -1.33
N ALA A 255 -22.34 0.26 -0.15
CA ALA A 255 -23.18 -0.72 0.51
C ALA A 255 -24.53 -0.12 0.95
N TYR A 256 -24.55 1.17 1.30
CA TYR A 256 -25.76 1.88 1.74
C TYR A 256 -26.45 2.71 0.65
N ALA A 257 -25.85 2.85 -0.53
CA ALA A 257 -26.49 3.51 -1.67
C ALA A 257 -27.76 2.75 -2.12
N SER A 258 -28.82 3.47 -2.55
CA SER A 258 -30.01 2.84 -3.18
C SER A 258 -29.64 2.22 -4.49
N GLU A 259 -30.48 1.29 -4.93
CA GLU A 259 -30.40 0.78 -6.30
C GLU A 259 -30.54 1.93 -7.30
N GLU A 260 -31.44 2.90 -7.05
CA GLU A 260 -31.56 4.13 -7.85
C GLU A 260 -30.26 4.95 -7.92
N GLU A 261 -29.57 5.16 -6.79
CA GLU A 261 -28.29 5.87 -6.75
C GLU A 261 -27.20 5.10 -7.51
N LEU A 262 -27.18 3.76 -7.38
CA LEU A 262 -26.23 2.91 -8.08
C LEU A 262 -26.52 2.84 -9.59
N ASP A 263 -27.79 2.83 -9.98
CA ASP A 263 -28.24 2.88 -11.38
C ASP A 263 -27.88 4.24 -12.00
N GLN A 264 -28.05 5.34 -11.27
CA GLN A 264 -27.57 6.66 -11.71
C GLN A 264 -26.06 6.66 -11.98
N LEU A 265 -25.25 6.02 -11.12
CA LEU A 265 -23.82 5.87 -11.37
C LEU A 265 -23.53 5.06 -12.65
N LEU A 266 -24.31 4.02 -12.95
CA LEU A 266 -24.17 3.27 -14.20
C LEU A 266 -24.55 4.11 -15.43
N VAL A 267 -25.60 4.93 -15.34
CA VAL A 267 -26.00 5.84 -16.41
C VAL A 267 -24.92 6.90 -16.64
N GLU A 268 -24.40 7.52 -15.59
CA GLU A 268 -23.33 8.52 -15.69
C GLU A 268 -22.07 7.92 -16.33
N ARG A 269 -21.75 6.67 -15.99
CA ARG A 269 -20.68 5.91 -16.64
C ARG A 269 -20.92 5.74 -18.12
N ASP A 270 -22.11 5.29 -18.53
CA ASP A 270 -22.42 5.06 -19.95
C ASP A 270 -22.29 6.35 -20.76
N ILE A 271 -22.78 7.47 -20.21
CA ILE A 271 -22.63 8.80 -20.80
C ILE A 271 -21.15 9.16 -20.97
N GLN A 272 -20.34 8.94 -19.94
CA GLN A 272 -18.91 9.23 -19.98
C GLN A 272 -18.17 8.36 -21.00
N LEU A 273 -18.49 7.07 -21.09
CA LEU A 273 -17.90 6.15 -22.07
C LEU A 273 -18.25 6.57 -23.51
N ARG A 274 -19.51 6.93 -23.77
CA ARG A 274 -19.93 7.44 -25.09
C ARG A 274 -19.17 8.72 -25.46
N ARG A 275 -19.00 9.63 -24.50
CA ARG A 275 -18.23 10.87 -24.68
C ARG A 275 -16.77 10.59 -25.01
N ASP A 276 -16.15 9.63 -24.33
CA ASP A 276 -14.75 9.29 -24.57
C ASP A 276 -14.57 8.51 -25.88
N MET A 277 -15.53 7.68 -26.29
CA MET A 277 -15.54 7.05 -27.63
C MET A 277 -15.70 8.06 -28.75
N ALA A 278 -16.56 9.08 -28.58
CA ALA A 278 -16.74 10.14 -29.57
C ALA A 278 -15.43 10.93 -29.82
N LYS A 279 -14.67 11.23 -28.77
CA LYS A 279 -13.35 11.88 -28.89
C LYS A 279 -12.33 11.06 -29.68
N ILE A 280 -12.44 9.72 -29.65
CA ILE A 280 -11.56 8.83 -30.42
C ILE A 280 -12.03 8.77 -31.88
N ALA A 281 -13.34 8.76 -32.14
CA ALA A 281 -13.89 8.75 -33.49
C ALA A 281 -13.60 10.04 -34.26
N ASP A 282 -13.67 11.21 -33.61
CA ASP A 282 -13.31 12.50 -34.21
C ASP A 282 -11.82 12.60 -34.60
N PHE A 283 -10.98 11.68 -34.11
CA PHE A 283 -9.56 11.60 -34.47
C PHE A 283 -9.32 10.94 -35.85
N ASP A 284 -10.32 10.22 -36.38
CA ASP A 284 -10.24 9.50 -37.66
C ASP A 284 -10.78 10.31 -38.86
N ASP A 285 -11.08 11.61 -38.69
CA ASP A 285 -11.48 12.51 -39.79
C ASP A 285 -10.25 13.31 -40.27
N PRO A 286 -9.49 12.83 -41.29
CA PRO A 286 -8.34 13.54 -41.81
C PRO A 286 -8.81 14.79 -42.56
N ALA A 287 -8.51 15.96 -42.01
CA ALA A 287 -8.55 17.23 -42.73
C ALA A 287 -7.53 17.27 -43.88
#